data_AF-A0A4S2M348-F1
#
_entry.id   AF-A0A4S2M348-F1
#
_cell.length_a   1.000
_cell.length_b   1.000
_cell.length_c   1.000
_cell.angle_alpha   90.00
_cell.angle_beta   90.00
_cell.angle_gamma   90.00
#
_symmetry.space_group_name_H-M   'P 1'
#
loop_
_entity.id
_entity.type
_entity.pdbx_description
1 polymer ?
#
loop_
_entity_poly.entity_id
_entity_poly.type
_entity_poly.pdbx_seq_one_letter_code
_entity_poly.pdbx_strand_id
1 'polypeptide(L)'
;MTSLTSVVRGERFHFGRSNSASYPNSSDADVKPTTLDLLISILVPSGDSELVCIFMGLPRSFKSPWMVLGFCPVILDGLISLPPNMTTLSPALSAEFIVQRAAHVHINPFGIEKLAKELSFALSSGTFGIEKWSCQELTPKIPDDRAIEWIFVTDLLNFSFWTDSSDRQYQVMFNQKVHTGYWALCAAVNRAVEEGFDLLDPNTYQHITEAQLKRILRSVGNVEIPLFTERLRLLRESGKTLVRDFGGSFKNVVRMCEGSAFKLLDMLCEHFPSFKDTAIYESQQVSFLKRAQILVGDLWLCFNGQSVGAFYDIDKITAFADYRVPQVLYYHDVVSYSDKLLDVLRKVIIG
;
A
#
# COMPACT_ATOMS: atom_id res chain seq x y z
N MET A 1 -21.90 57.22 -2.07
CA MET A 1 -20.85 56.22 -1.79
C MET A 1 -21.47 54.85 -1.94
N THR A 2 -20.87 54.06 -2.80
CA THR A 2 -21.58 53.18 -3.74
C THR A 2 -21.79 51.79 -3.16
N SER A 3 -23.06 51.38 -3.09
CA SER A 3 -23.47 49.97 -3.03
C SER A 3 -23.65 49.51 -4.48
N LEU A 4 -22.98 48.44 -4.89
CA LEU A 4 -23.28 47.77 -6.16
C LEU A 4 -23.14 46.25 -6.03
N THR A 5 -24.14 45.63 -6.64
CA THR A 5 -24.53 44.24 -6.85
C THR A 5 -23.53 43.39 -7.64
N SER A 6 -23.79 42.06 -7.58
CA SER A 6 -23.37 40.97 -8.49
C SER A 6 -21.96 40.39 -8.23
N VAL A 7 -21.69 39.08 -8.33
CA VAL A 7 -22.16 38.08 -9.29
C VAL A 7 -22.16 36.68 -8.64
N VAL A 8 -23.30 35.99 -8.76
CA VAL A 8 -23.39 34.52 -8.68
C VAL A 8 -22.73 33.94 -9.92
N ARG A 9 -21.68 33.14 -9.77
CA ARG A 9 -21.28 32.14 -10.75
C ARG A 9 -20.98 30.84 -10.04
N GLY A 10 -21.94 29.92 -10.12
CA GLY A 10 -21.70 28.51 -9.90
C GLY A 10 -20.95 27.93 -11.09
N GLU A 11 -19.93 27.11 -10.81
CA GLU A 11 -19.44 26.14 -11.77
C GLU A 11 -19.98 24.77 -11.35
N ARG A 12 -20.93 24.30 -12.17
CA ARG A 12 -21.42 22.92 -12.15
C ARG A 12 -20.33 22.05 -12.78
N PHE A 13 -19.84 21.03 -12.07
CA PHE A 13 -19.18 19.92 -12.74
C PHE A 13 -20.25 19.04 -13.41
N HIS A 14 -20.44 19.22 -14.72
CA HIS A 14 -21.19 18.30 -15.56
C HIS A 14 -20.21 17.28 -16.16
N PHE A 15 -20.37 16.00 -15.81
CA PHE A 15 -19.83 14.90 -16.60
C PHE A 15 -20.66 14.79 -17.88
N GLY A 16 -20.14 15.31 -18.99
CA GLY A 16 -20.77 15.28 -20.32
C GLY A 16 -19.76 14.97 -21.42
N ARG A 17 -20.12 14.03 -22.29
CA ARG A 17 -19.33 13.47 -23.40
C ARG A 17 -18.92 14.51 -24.46
N SER A 18 -17.67 14.38 -24.92
CA SER A 18 -17.09 14.71 -26.24
C SER A 18 -17.69 15.83 -27.12
N ASN A 19 -16.91 16.86 -27.44
CA ASN A 19 -16.38 17.09 -28.80
C ASN A 19 -15.39 18.27 -28.90
N SER A 20 -14.54 18.19 -29.93
CA SER A 20 -13.36 18.96 -30.32
C SER A 20 -13.46 20.49 -30.41
N ALA A 21 -12.42 21.20 -29.96
CA ALA A 21 -11.86 22.42 -30.56
C ALA A 21 -10.46 22.73 -29.96
N SER A 22 -9.60 23.36 -30.76
CA SER A 22 -8.13 23.44 -30.62
C SER A 22 -7.58 24.85 -30.31
N TYR A 23 -6.40 24.86 -29.65
CA TYR A 23 -5.36 25.92 -29.44
C TYR A 23 -5.52 26.94 -28.29
N PRO A 24 -4.43 27.56 -27.73
CA PRO A 24 -2.98 27.33 -27.90
C PRO A 24 -2.16 27.14 -26.58
N ASN A 25 -0.87 26.84 -26.75
CA ASN A 25 0.17 26.54 -25.76
C ASN A 25 0.37 27.59 -24.63
N SER A 26 0.39 27.12 -23.38
CA SER A 26 1.24 27.66 -22.32
C SER A 26 1.67 26.52 -21.38
N SER A 27 2.97 26.42 -21.18
CA SER A 27 3.68 25.40 -20.42
C SER A 27 3.49 25.59 -18.92
N ASP A 28 2.47 24.94 -18.36
CA ASP A 28 2.43 24.57 -16.95
C ASP A 28 1.99 23.11 -16.89
N ALA A 29 2.89 22.23 -16.46
CA ALA A 29 2.64 20.82 -16.31
C ALA A 29 1.73 20.60 -15.09
N ASP A 30 0.43 20.78 -15.31
CA ASP A 30 -0.63 20.16 -14.52
C ASP A 30 -0.44 18.64 -14.65
N VAL A 31 0.34 18.08 -13.73
CA VAL A 31 0.48 16.63 -13.57
C VAL A 31 -0.87 16.13 -13.03
N LYS A 32 -1.78 15.83 -13.95
CA LYS A 32 -2.95 15.00 -13.66
C LYS A 32 -2.42 13.73 -12.97
N PRO A 33 -2.92 13.36 -11.78
CA PRO A 33 -2.56 12.08 -11.19
C PRO A 33 -3.04 11.01 -12.16
N THR A 34 -2.10 10.41 -12.89
CA THR A 34 -2.44 9.25 -13.72
C THR A 34 -2.81 8.13 -12.76
N THR A 35 -3.86 7.39 -13.10
CA THR A 35 -4.45 6.26 -12.38
C THR A 35 -3.47 5.08 -12.16
N LEU A 36 -2.17 5.30 -12.33
CA LEU A 36 -1.15 4.30 -12.66
C LEU A 36 -0.22 3.92 -11.51
N ASP A 37 -0.18 4.69 -10.42
CA ASP A 37 0.81 4.50 -9.34
C ASP A 37 0.30 3.70 -8.12
N LEU A 38 -0.91 3.14 -8.17
CA LEU A 38 -1.60 2.60 -6.97
C LEU A 38 -2.25 1.21 -7.15
N LEU A 39 -2.06 0.57 -8.30
CA LEU A 39 -2.70 -0.70 -8.63
C LEU A 39 -1.74 -1.89 -8.44
N ILE A 40 -1.15 -2.00 -7.25
CA ILE A 40 -0.53 -3.26 -6.84
C ILE A 40 -1.48 -3.91 -5.85
N SER A 41 -2.07 -5.02 -6.31
CA SER A 41 -3.02 -5.86 -5.59
C SER A 41 -4.44 -5.29 -5.50
N ILE A 42 -5.26 -5.55 -6.51
CA ILE A 42 -6.71 -5.73 -6.32
C ILE A 42 -6.95 -7.24 -6.48
N LEU A 43 -7.21 -7.94 -5.37
CA LEU A 43 -7.83 -9.25 -5.42
C LEU A 43 -9.34 -9.05 -5.46
N VAL A 44 -10.02 -9.69 -6.39
CA VAL A 44 -11.48 -9.74 -6.38
C VAL A 44 -11.96 -11.19 -6.47
N PRO A 45 -12.88 -11.63 -5.60
CA PRO A 45 -13.47 -12.97 -5.71
C PRO A 45 -14.40 -13.03 -6.93
N SER A 46 -14.21 -14.03 -7.79
CA SER A 46 -15.27 -14.53 -8.66
C SER A 46 -15.68 -15.93 -8.19
N GLY A 47 -16.98 -16.13 -8.00
CA GLY A 47 -17.56 -17.42 -7.67
C GLY A 47 -17.23 -18.49 -8.71
N ASP A 48 -17.21 -19.73 -8.24
CA ASP A 48 -16.88 -20.97 -8.94
C ASP A 48 -15.36 -21.23 -9.10
N SER A 49 -14.77 -21.70 -7.99
CA SER A 49 -13.58 -22.57 -7.97
C SER A 49 -12.43 -22.17 -8.91
N GLU A 50 -11.93 -20.95 -8.74
CA GLU A 50 -10.54 -20.53 -8.97
C GLU A 50 -10.42 -19.07 -8.50
N LEU A 51 -9.65 -18.82 -7.45
CA LEU A 51 -9.21 -17.47 -7.11
C LEU A 51 -8.42 -16.96 -8.32
N VAL A 52 -8.96 -16.02 -9.09
CA VAL A 52 -8.18 -15.26 -10.06
C VAL A 52 -7.32 -14.27 -9.28
N CYS A 53 -6.30 -14.83 -8.65
CA CYS A 53 -5.06 -14.16 -8.32
C CYS A 53 -4.50 -13.64 -9.66
N ILE A 54 -4.47 -12.33 -9.87
CA ILE A 54 -3.59 -11.74 -10.89
C ILE A 54 -2.16 -11.81 -10.32
N PHE A 55 -1.67 -13.04 -10.17
CA PHE A 55 -0.27 -13.38 -9.98
C PHE A 55 0.14 -14.09 -11.26
N MET A 56 0.84 -13.39 -12.15
CA MET A 56 1.35 -13.98 -13.39
C MET A 56 2.57 -14.86 -13.09
N GLY A 57 2.32 -16.06 -12.58
CA GLY A 57 3.23 -17.20 -12.72
C GLY A 57 2.87 -17.96 -13.99
N LEU A 58 3.71 -17.89 -15.02
CA LEU A 58 3.57 -18.66 -16.27
C LEU A 58 3.50 -20.18 -15.97
N PRO A 59 2.47 -20.94 -16.39
CA PRO A 59 2.48 -22.38 -16.24
C PRO A 59 3.35 -23.03 -17.32
N ARG A 60 4.45 -23.67 -16.90
CA ARG A 60 5.10 -24.71 -17.70
C ARG A 60 4.23 -25.97 -17.69
N SER A 61 3.53 -26.19 -18.80
CA SER A 61 3.09 -27.46 -19.37
C SER A 61 3.02 -28.70 -18.47
N PHE A 62 1.83 -29.25 -18.24
CA PHE A 62 1.65 -30.70 -18.16
C PHE A 62 0.34 -31.13 -18.83
N LYS A 63 0.44 -32.10 -19.73
CA LYS A 63 -0.65 -32.76 -20.44
C LYS A 63 -1.01 -34.07 -19.72
N SER A 64 -2.31 -34.31 -19.52
CA SER A 64 -3.06 -35.56 -19.81
C SER A 64 -4.06 -35.98 -18.71
N PRO A 65 -5.13 -36.71 -19.05
CA PRO A 65 -6.36 -36.78 -18.26
C PRO A 65 -6.75 -38.22 -17.87
N TRP A 66 -6.91 -38.56 -16.57
CA TRP A 66 -7.77 -39.69 -16.16
C TRP A 66 -8.35 -39.52 -14.75
N MET A 67 -9.61 -39.94 -14.67
CA MET A 67 -10.57 -40.14 -13.58
C MET A 67 -10.02 -40.94 -12.38
N VAL A 68 -10.50 -40.67 -11.14
CA VAL A 68 -10.96 -41.67 -10.14
C VAL A 68 -11.46 -40.96 -8.85
N LEU A 69 -12.63 -41.44 -8.39
CA LEU A 69 -13.29 -41.19 -7.10
C LEU A 69 -12.40 -41.48 -5.89
N GLY A 70 -12.44 -40.64 -4.87
CA GLY A 70 -11.89 -40.96 -3.56
C GLY A 70 -12.18 -39.88 -2.52
N PHE A 71 -13.10 -40.17 -1.60
CA PHE A 71 -13.19 -39.46 -0.33
C PHE A 71 -11.84 -39.57 0.40
N CYS A 72 -11.26 -38.42 0.79
CA CYS A 72 -10.25 -38.38 1.86
C CYS A 72 -10.45 -37.08 2.67
N PRO A 73 -10.59 -37.16 4.01
CA PRO A 73 -10.95 -36.02 4.85
C PRO A 73 -9.69 -35.26 5.37
N VAL A 74 -9.85 -33.94 5.53
CA VAL A 74 -9.00 -33.00 6.30
C VAL A 74 -7.57 -32.76 5.78
N ILE A 75 -7.30 -31.53 5.31
CA ILE A 75 -6.14 -30.76 5.76
C ILE A 75 -6.62 -29.35 6.10
N LEU A 76 -6.54 -29.06 7.39
CA LEU A 76 -6.88 -27.81 8.06
C LEU A 76 -5.64 -26.91 8.02
N ASP A 77 -5.28 -26.36 6.86
CA ASP A 77 -4.16 -25.43 6.74
C ASP A 77 -4.67 -23.99 6.84
N GLY A 78 -4.59 -23.41 8.03
CA GLY A 78 -4.98 -22.01 8.25
C GLY A 78 -5.14 -21.54 9.70
N LEU A 79 -4.68 -22.31 10.70
CA LEU A 79 -4.81 -21.92 12.10
C LEU A 79 -3.45 -21.84 12.80
N ILE A 80 -3.10 -20.64 13.25
CA ILE A 80 -2.11 -20.41 14.30
C ILE A 80 -2.77 -20.83 15.62
N SER A 81 -2.21 -21.83 16.30
CA SER A 81 -2.82 -22.46 17.48
C SER A 81 -2.72 -21.59 18.73
N LEU A 82 -3.86 -21.24 19.36
CA LEU A 82 -4.00 -20.82 20.76
C LEU A 82 -5.40 -21.20 21.32
N PRO A 83 -5.58 -21.57 22.60
CA PRO A 83 -6.88 -21.94 23.18
C PRO A 83 -7.64 -20.75 23.82
N PRO A 84 -8.95 -20.94 24.10
CA PRO A 84 -10.05 -20.29 23.39
C PRO A 84 -10.26 -18.83 23.83
N ASN A 85 -10.04 -17.87 22.92
CA ASN A 85 -10.63 -16.52 22.93
C ASN A 85 -10.22 -15.82 21.62
N MET A 86 -11.17 -15.64 20.70
CA MET A 86 -11.05 -14.97 19.38
C MET A 86 -9.74 -15.23 18.59
N THR A 87 -9.79 -16.15 17.64
CA THR A 87 -8.74 -16.24 16.59
C THR A 87 -8.76 -14.97 15.74
N THR A 88 -7.60 -14.32 15.54
CA THR A 88 -7.49 -13.21 14.59
C THR A 88 -7.55 -13.74 13.16
N LEU A 89 -8.47 -13.21 12.35
CA LEU A 89 -8.57 -13.59 10.93
C LEU A 89 -7.40 -13.00 10.14
N SER A 90 -6.91 -13.74 9.15
CA SER A 90 -5.95 -13.21 8.16
C SER A 90 -6.56 -12.04 7.38
N PRO A 91 -5.76 -11.21 6.68
CA PRO A 91 -6.29 -10.09 5.91
C PRO A 91 -7.38 -10.49 4.90
N ALA A 92 -7.21 -11.61 4.19
CA ALA A 92 -8.20 -12.12 3.24
C ALA A 92 -9.52 -12.51 3.92
N LEU A 93 -9.44 -13.32 4.99
CA LEU A 93 -10.61 -13.77 5.74
C LEU A 93 -11.29 -12.59 6.46
N SER A 94 -10.51 -11.60 6.90
CA SER A 94 -11.03 -10.35 7.47
C SER A 94 -11.83 -9.56 6.43
N ALA A 95 -11.29 -9.40 5.22
CA ALA A 95 -11.98 -8.72 4.14
C ALA A 95 -13.28 -9.42 3.77
N GLU A 96 -13.25 -10.75 3.61
CA GLU A 96 -14.45 -11.55 3.35
C GLU A 96 -15.50 -11.38 4.47
N PHE A 97 -15.08 -11.51 5.73
CA PHE A 97 -15.96 -11.37 6.89
C PHE A 97 -16.62 -9.99 6.94
N ILE A 98 -15.85 -8.92 6.69
CA ILE A 98 -16.32 -7.52 6.67
C ILE A 98 -17.30 -7.30 5.52
N VAL A 99 -16.96 -7.73 4.31
CA VAL A 99 -17.79 -7.53 3.11
C VAL A 99 -19.16 -8.19 3.27
N GLN A 100 -19.23 -9.40 3.83
CA GLN A 100 -20.49 -10.10 4.08
C GLN A 100 -21.43 -9.37 5.06
N ARG A 101 -20.90 -8.43 5.86
CA ARG A 101 -21.62 -7.68 6.90
C ARG A 101 -21.72 -6.18 6.60
N ALA A 102 -21.08 -5.72 5.53
CA ALA A 102 -21.04 -4.31 5.19
C ALA A 102 -22.44 -3.81 4.79
N ALA A 103 -22.96 -2.84 5.54
CA ALA A 103 -24.28 -2.26 5.26
C ALA A 103 -24.21 -1.11 4.21
N HIS A 104 -23.09 -0.40 4.17
CA HIS A 104 -22.97 0.88 3.47
C HIS A 104 -22.10 0.83 2.21
N VAL A 105 -21.34 -0.25 2.02
CA VAL A 105 -20.47 -0.48 0.87
C VAL A 105 -20.88 -1.79 0.22
N HIS A 106 -21.13 -1.77 -1.08
CA HIS A 106 -21.68 -2.90 -1.82
C HIS A 106 -20.74 -3.20 -2.99
N ILE A 107 -20.42 -4.47 -3.20
CA ILE A 107 -19.58 -4.90 -4.33
C ILE A 107 -20.47 -5.14 -5.54
N ASN A 108 -20.06 -4.62 -6.69
CA ASN A 108 -20.73 -4.81 -7.97
C ASN A 108 -19.95 -5.78 -8.87
N PRO A 109 -20.41 -7.04 -9.04
CA PRO A 109 -19.73 -8.05 -9.86
C PRO A 109 -19.47 -7.61 -11.31
N PHE A 110 -20.35 -6.80 -11.90
CA PHE A 110 -20.16 -6.32 -13.27
C PHE A 110 -19.02 -5.30 -13.38
N GLY A 111 -18.88 -4.42 -12.37
CA GLY A 111 -17.76 -3.47 -12.30
C GLY A 111 -16.43 -4.21 -12.15
N ILE A 112 -16.41 -5.29 -11.37
CA ILE A 112 -15.26 -6.17 -11.20
C ILE A 112 -14.82 -6.75 -12.55
N GLU A 113 -15.74 -7.40 -13.26
CA GLU A 113 -15.43 -8.06 -14.52
C GLU A 113 -14.90 -7.05 -15.56
N LYS A 114 -15.51 -5.87 -15.61
CA LYS A 114 -15.07 -4.78 -16.47
C LYS A 114 -13.65 -4.33 -16.13
N LEU A 115 -13.37 -4.01 -14.87
CA LEU A 115 -12.04 -3.57 -14.44
C LEU A 115 -10.99 -4.66 -14.66
N ALA A 116 -11.32 -5.92 -14.39
CA ALA A 116 -10.42 -7.04 -14.63
C ALA A 116 -10.02 -7.17 -16.10
N LYS A 117 -10.97 -6.99 -17.03
CA LYS A 117 -10.69 -6.98 -18.49
C LYS A 117 -9.80 -5.79 -18.88
N GLU A 118 -10.07 -4.60 -18.35
CA GLU A 118 -9.25 -3.40 -18.59
C GLU A 118 -7.80 -3.60 -18.10
N LEU A 119 -7.62 -4.14 -16.90
CA LEU A 119 -6.30 -4.44 -16.33
C LEU A 119 -5.57 -5.54 -17.11
N SER A 120 -6.27 -6.63 -17.47
CA SER A 120 -5.71 -7.70 -18.28
C SER A 120 -5.23 -7.20 -19.64
N PHE A 121 -5.99 -6.31 -20.28
CA PHE A 121 -5.59 -5.68 -21.53
C PHE A 121 -4.39 -4.75 -21.34
N ALA A 122 -4.37 -3.94 -20.28
CA ALA A 122 -3.26 -3.03 -19.97
C ALA A 122 -1.94 -3.79 -19.73
N LEU A 123 -2.00 -4.90 -18.99
CA LEU A 123 -0.88 -5.81 -18.78
C LEU A 123 -0.39 -6.44 -20.09
N SER A 124 -1.31 -7.02 -20.88
CA SER A 124 -0.97 -7.70 -22.13
C SER A 124 -0.41 -6.76 -23.20
N SER A 125 -0.81 -5.48 -23.16
CA SER A 125 -0.31 -4.44 -24.07
C SER A 125 0.99 -3.78 -23.61
N GLY A 126 1.50 -4.11 -22.41
CA GLY A 126 2.68 -3.49 -21.82
C GLY A 126 2.49 -2.03 -21.39
N THR A 127 1.24 -1.53 -21.38
CA THR A 127 0.94 -0.18 -20.86
C THR A 127 1.01 -0.14 -19.34
N PHE A 128 0.90 -1.30 -18.68
CA PHE A 128 1.11 -1.52 -17.26
C PHE A 128 2.00 -2.76 -17.07
N GLY A 129 2.91 -2.71 -16.09
CA GLY A 129 3.91 -3.74 -15.86
C GLY A 129 4.48 -3.65 -14.45
N ILE A 130 4.88 -4.80 -13.90
CA ILE A 130 5.29 -4.96 -12.50
C ILE A 130 6.68 -4.31 -12.27
N GLU A 131 7.50 -4.28 -13.32
CA GLU A 131 8.80 -3.62 -13.38
C GLU A 131 8.76 -2.10 -13.12
N LYS A 132 7.57 -1.47 -13.15
CA LYS A 132 7.44 -0.03 -12.92
C LYS A 132 7.85 0.39 -11.51
N TRP A 133 7.70 -0.44 -10.49
CA TRP A 133 8.12 -0.12 -9.12
C TRP A 133 9.63 0.09 -9.03
N SER A 134 10.43 -0.83 -9.60
CA SER A 134 11.89 -0.71 -9.66
C SER A 134 12.35 0.48 -10.52
N CYS A 135 11.52 0.92 -11.47
CA CYS A 135 11.80 2.08 -12.32
C CYS A 135 11.59 3.43 -11.60
N GLN A 136 10.89 3.48 -10.46
CA GLN A 136 10.61 4.73 -9.75
C GLN A 136 11.87 5.39 -9.21
N GLU A 137 12.09 6.67 -9.52
CA GLU A 137 13.35 7.41 -9.27
C GLU A 137 13.94 7.22 -7.86
N LEU A 138 13.09 7.19 -6.84
CA LEU A 138 13.49 7.21 -5.43
C LEU A 138 13.60 5.82 -4.77
N THR A 139 13.23 4.74 -5.46
CA THR A 139 13.35 3.37 -4.93
C THR A 139 14.77 2.81 -5.15
N PRO A 140 15.20 1.81 -4.34
CA PRO A 140 16.47 1.14 -4.55
C PRO A 140 16.60 0.57 -5.97
N LYS A 141 17.72 0.86 -6.63
CA LYS A 141 17.99 0.42 -8.01
C LYS A 141 18.70 -0.91 -8.11
N ILE A 142 19.35 -1.31 -7.03
CA ILE A 142 20.09 -2.56 -6.92
C ILE A 142 19.40 -3.39 -5.84
N PRO A 143 18.95 -4.62 -6.14
CA PRO A 143 18.32 -5.49 -5.15
C PRO A 143 19.39 -6.17 -4.28
N ASP A 144 19.95 -5.40 -3.36
CA ASP A 144 20.98 -5.84 -2.41
C ASP A 144 20.52 -5.76 -0.95
N ASP A 145 21.42 -6.06 -0.02
CA ASP A 145 21.14 -6.00 1.41
C ASP A 145 20.73 -4.59 1.86
N ARG A 146 21.19 -3.52 1.19
CA ARG A 146 20.80 -2.13 1.51
C ARG A 146 19.38 -1.84 1.07
N ALA A 147 18.92 -2.40 -0.04
CA ALA A 147 17.53 -2.28 -0.46
C ALA A 147 16.56 -2.87 0.57
N ILE A 148 16.92 -3.99 1.21
CA ILE A 148 16.11 -4.61 2.27
C ILE A 148 15.94 -3.67 3.47
N GLU A 149 17.02 -3.06 3.93
CA GLU A 149 16.97 -2.12 5.06
C GLU A 149 16.23 -0.82 4.67
N TRP A 150 16.38 -0.38 3.42
CA TRP A 150 15.64 0.76 2.88
C TRP A 150 14.14 0.52 2.93
N ILE A 151 13.68 -0.61 2.39
CA ILE A 151 12.27 -1.01 2.36
C ILE A 151 11.70 -1.09 3.77
N PHE A 152 12.45 -1.69 4.71
CA PHE A 152 12.04 -1.76 6.10
C PHE A 152 11.81 -0.36 6.69
N VAL A 153 12.76 0.56 6.52
CA VAL A 153 12.66 1.92 7.07
C VAL A 153 11.52 2.71 6.43
N THR A 154 11.37 2.65 5.11
CA THR A 154 10.29 3.39 4.43
C THR A 154 8.92 2.85 4.82
N ASP A 155 8.74 1.53 4.90
CA ASP A 155 7.45 0.92 5.26
C ASP A 155 7.12 1.02 6.73
N LEU A 156 8.12 0.94 7.62
CA LEU A 156 7.95 1.26 9.04
C LEU A 156 7.40 2.68 9.22
N LEU A 157 7.80 3.59 8.34
CA LEU A 157 7.40 4.99 8.34
C LEU A 157 6.21 5.26 7.38
N ASN A 158 5.63 4.28 6.71
CA ASN A 158 4.61 4.51 5.67
C ASN A 158 3.20 4.73 6.26
N PHE A 159 3.02 5.81 7.03
CA PHE A 159 1.72 6.27 7.51
C PHE A 159 1.02 7.18 6.49
N SER A 160 -0.25 7.51 6.73
CA SER A 160 -1.00 8.46 5.89
C SER A 160 -0.27 9.79 5.73
N PHE A 161 -0.18 10.24 4.48
CA PHE A 161 0.32 11.57 4.12
C PHE A 161 -0.80 12.50 3.65
N TRP A 162 -2.06 12.13 3.92
CA TRP A 162 -3.21 12.93 3.53
C TRP A 162 -3.20 14.27 4.26
N THR A 163 -3.51 15.33 3.51
CA THR A 163 -3.70 16.68 4.03
C THR A 163 -4.98 17.25 3.44
N ASP A 164 -5.73 18.00 4.25
CA ASP A 164 -7.03 18.54 3.84
C ASP A 164 -6.90 19.60 2.73
N SER A 165 -5.73 20.22 2.61
CA SER A 165 -5.46 21.27 1.63
C SER A 165 -4.07 21.11 1.01
N SER A 166 -3.93 21.58 -0.24
CA SER A 166 -2.69 21.48 -1.03
C SER A 166 -1.58 22.40 -0.52
N ASP A 167 -1.93 23.51 0.11
CA ASP A 167 -1.00 24.47 0.74
C ASP A 167 -0.38 23.95 2.04
N ARG A 168 -0.90 22.84 2.59
CA ARG A 168 -0.44 22.23 3.85
C ARG A 168 0.24 20.87 3.65
N GLN A 169 0.77 20.62 2.45
CA GLN A 169 1.45 19.36 2.17
C GLN A 169 2.86 19.33 2.78
N TYR A 170 3.23 18.17 3.32
CA TYR A 170 4.62 17.86 3.63
C TYR A 170 5.42 17.69 2.33
N GLN A 171 6.51 18.44 2.18
CA GLN A 171 7.26 18.55 0.93
C GLN A 171 8.76 18.43 1.16
N VAL A 172 9.45 17.63 0.35
CA VAL A 172 10.89 17.42 0.48
C VAL A 172 11.57 17.69 -0.85
N MET A 173 12.56 18.59 -0.85
CA MET A 173 13.45 18.79 -1.99
C MET A 173 14.57 17.76 -1.96
N PHE A 174 14.73 17.04 -3.06
CA PHE A 174 15.79 16.08 -3.30
C PHE A 174 16.06 15.98 -4.80
N ASN A 175 17.33 15.97 -5.21
CA ASN A 175 17.75 16.02 -6.62
C ASN A 175 17.08 17.15 -7.43
N GLN A 176 17.04 18.37 -6.85
CA GLN A 176 16.44 19.56 -7.46
C GLN A 176 14.93 19.46 -7.77
N LYS A 177 14.25 18.44 -7.24
CA LYS A 177 12.82 18.20 -7.40
C LYS A 177 12.12 18.19 -6.06
N VAL A 178 10.95 18.81 -5.99
CA VAL A 178 10.07 18.76 -4.82
C VAL A 178 9.19 17.51 -4.91
N HIS A 179 9.21 16.72 -3.85
CA HIS A 179 8.41 15.51 -3.69
C HIS A 179 7.36 15.71 -2.59
N THR A 180 6.21 15.06 -2.74
CA THR A 180 5.07 15.10 -1.79
C THR A 180 4.59 13.69 -1.45
N GLY A 181 3.74 13.56 -0.44
CA GLY A 181 3.17 12.26 -0.06
C GLY A 181 4.22 11.23 0.34
N TYR A 182 4.03 9.98 -0.07
CA TYR A 182 4.99 8.90 0.15
C TYR A 182 6.37 9.22 -0.44
N TRP A 183 6.43 9.84 -1.63
CA TRP A 183 7.69 10.20 -2.27
C TRP A 183 8.49 11.23 -1.50
N ALA A 184 7.84 12.10 -0.71
CA ALA A 184 8.54 13.01 0.20
C ALA A 184 9.28 12.24 1.31
N LEU A 185 8.68 11.17 1.84
CA LEU A 185 9.35 10.30 2.81
C LEU A 185 10.58 9.62 2.17
N CYS A 186 10.41 9.00 1.00
CA CYS A 186 11.52 8.36 0.28
C CYS A 186 12.66 9.36 0.00
N ALA A 187 12.32 10.56 -0.45
CA ALA A 187 13.26 11.64 -0.66
C ALA A 187 14.00 12.05 0.63
N ALA A 188 13.31 12.11 1.77
CA ALA A 188 13.94 12.43 3.05
C ALA A 188 14.89 11.34 3.53
N VAL A 189 14.54 10.06 3.35
CA VAL A 189 15.40 8.91 3.68
C VAL A 189 16.66 8.92 2.81
N ASN A 190 16.50 9.05 1.49
CA ASN A 190 17.63 9.08 0.55
C ASN A 190 18.55 10.27 0.83
N ARG A 191 17.98 11.45 1.05
CA ARG A 191 18.72 12.65 1.42
C ARG A 191 19.52 12.48 2.72
N ALA A 192 18.96 11.81 3.73
CA ALA A 192 19.67 11.56 4.98
C ALA A 192 20.93 10.71 4.75
N VAL A 193 20.80 9.64 3.97
CA VAL A 193 21.92 8.75 3.61
C VAL A 193 22.98 9.51 2.82
N GLU A 194 22.58 10.33 1.83
CA GLU A 194 23.52 11.16 1.05
C GLU A 194 24.21 12.24 1.88
N GLU A 195 23.52 12.80 2.88
CA GLU A 195 24.08 13.77 3.84
C GLU A 195 24.97 13.11 4.92
N GLY A 196 25.18 11.80 4.85
CA GLY A 196 26.07 11.06 5.74
C GLY A 196 25.44 10.58 7.04
N PHE A 197 24.12 10.66 7.19
CA PHE A 197 23.40 10.01 8.28
C PHE A 197 22.76 8.71 7.79
N ASP A 198 23.35 7.57 8.15
CA ASP A 198 22.83 6.27 7.71
C ASP A 198 21.55 5.88 8.45
N LEU A 199 20.42 6.39 7.95
CA LEU A 199 19.09 6.08 8.50
C LEU A 199 18.65 4.63 8.24
N LEU A 200 19.45 3.83 7.53
CA LEU A 200 19.15 2.43 7.26
C LEU A 200 19.89 1.47 8.20
N ASP A 201 20.78 1.97 9.07
CA ASP A 201 21.48 1.15 10.06
C ASP A 201 20.74 1.17 11.42
N PRO A 202 20.22 0.02 11.91
CA PRO A 202 19.57 -0.09 13.21
C PRO A 202 20.43 0.38 14.38
N ASN A 203 21.75 0.23 14.31
CA ASN A 203 22.66 0.70 15.37
C ASN A 203 22.67 2.22 15.48
N THR A 204 22.46 2.90 14.35
CA THR A 204 22.35 4.35 14.25
C THR A 204 20.97 4.82 14.70
N TYR A 205 19.89 4.33 14.08
CA TYR A 205 18.56 4.90 14.32
C TYR A 205 17.91 4.46 15.65
N GLN A 206 18.40 3.42 16.32
CA GLN A 206 17.95 3.10 17.69
C GLN A 206 18.25 4.22 18.71
N HIS A 207 19.26 5.05 18.42
CA HIS A 207 19.72 6.17 19.26
C HIS A 207 19.38 7.54 18.67
N ILE A 208 18.61 7.59 17.58
CA ILE A 208 18.29 8.84 16.90
C ILE A 208 17.62 9.83 17.86
N THR A 209 18.11 11.07 17.88
CA THR A 209 17.53 12.16 18.66
C THR A 209 16.39 12.84 17.91
N GLU A 210 15.52 13.53 18.64
CA GLU A 210 14.46 14.34 18.04
C GLU A 210 15.03 15.38 17.07
N ALA A 211 16.12 16.06 17.44
CA ALA A 211 16.78 17.05 16.60
C ALA A 211 17.34 16.44 15.30
N GLN A 212 17.95 15.26 15.38
CA GLN A 212 18.43 14.54 14.19
C GLN A 212 17.27 14.17 13.27
N LEU A 213 16.18 13.60 13.81
CA LEU A 213 15.05 13.23 12.97
C LEU A 213 14.32 14.46 12.39
N LYS A 214 14.20 15.57 13.14
CA LYS A 214 13.68 16.85 12.63
C LYS A 214 14.51 17.37 11.46
N ARG A 215 15.85 17.26 11.55
CA ARG A 215 16.74 17.62 10.43
C ARG A 215 16.54 16.70 9.23
N ILE A 216 16.41 15.39 9.44
CA ILE A 216 16.24 14.40 8.38
C ILE A 216 14.93 14.64 7.63
N LEU A 217 13.82 14.71 8.39
CA LEU A 217 12.46 14.88 7.88
C LEU A 217 12.09 16.36 7.63
N ARG A 218 13.06 17.28 7.56
CA ARG A 218 12.79 18.70 7.32
C ARG A 218 12.09 18.92 5.97
N SER A 219 11.03 19.72 5.99
CA SER A 219 10.30 20.14 4.81
C SER A 219 10.98 21.34 4.13
N VAL A 220 10.70 21.57 2.86
CA VAL A 220 11.04 22.87 2.22
C VAL A 220 10.09 24.00 2.66
N GLY A 221 8.90 23.65 3.11
CA GLY A 221 7.94 24.58 3.72
C GLY A 221 7.94 24.48 5.24
N ASN A 222 6.97 25.13 5.87
CA ASN A 222 6.77 25.13 7.32
C ASN A 222 5.86 23.98 7.81
N VAL A 223 5.62 22.98 6.96
CA VAL A 223 4.77 21.84 7.28
C VAL A 223 5.64 20.69 7.78
N GLU A 224 5.44 20.28 9.04
CA GLU A 224 6.07 19.08 9.59
C GLU A 224 5.41 17.81 9.03
N ILE A 225 6.18 16.73 8.92
CA ILE A 225 5.62 15.43 8.55
C ILE A 225 4.56 14.98 9.57
N PRO A 226 3.40 14.47 9.13
CA PRO A 226 2.39 13.93 10.04
C PRO A 226 2.94 12.80 10.92
N LEU A 227 2.48 12.74 12.17
CA LEU A 227 2.86 11.70 13.15
C LEU A 227 4.37 11.64 13.43
N PHE A 228 5.02 12.80 13.53
CA PHE A 228 6.47 12.90 13.76
C PHE A 228 6.92 12.14 15.02
N THR A 229 6.22 12.30 16.15
CA THR A 229 6.54 11.65 17.42
C THR A 229 6.47 10.13 17.31
N GLU A 230 5.46 9.61 16.63
CA GLU A 230 5.27 8.19 16.38
C GLU A 230 6.40 7.65 15.50
N ARG A 231 6.78 8.36 14.45
CA ARG A 231 7.90 7.99 13.57
C ARG A 231 9.22 7.91 14.32
N LEU A 232 9.50 8.87 15.21
CA LEU A 232 10.65 8.85 16.10
C LEU A 232 10.64 7.62 17.02
N ARG A 233 9.49 7.35 17.62
CA ARG A 233 9.30 6.19 18.50
C ARG A 233 9.54 4.88 17.74
N LEU A 234 8.96 4.74 16.55
CA LEU A 234 9.06 3.52 15.74
C LEU A 234 10.50 3.22 15.31
N LEU A 235 11.27 4.22 14.89
CA LEU A 235 12.69 4.02 14.57
C LEU A 235 13.44 3.49 15.79
N ARG A 236 13.28 4.14 16.95
CA ARG A 236 13.96 3.73 18.18
C ARG A 236 13.60 2.33 18.63
N GLU A 237 12.31 2.01 18.66
CA GLU A 237 11.81 0.70 19.10
C GLU A 237 12.26 -0.40 18.14
N SER A 238 12.06 -0.20 16.84
CA SER A 238 12.44 -1.20 15.82
C SER A 238 13.95 -1.39 15.76
N GLY A 239 14.73 -0.31 15.92
CA GLY A 239 16.19 -0.39 15.97
C GLY A 239 16.68 -1.20 17.15
N LYS A 240 16.11 -0.98 18.35
CA LYS A 240 16.41 -1.77 19.54
C LYS A 240 16.06 -3.25 19.35
N THR A 241 14.89 -3.55 18.77
CA THR A 241 14.49 -4.93 18.46
C THR A 241 15.48 -5.58 17.49
N LEU A 242 15.83 -4.91 16.39
CA LEU A 242 16.77 -5.45 15.40
C LEU A 242 18.16 -5.69 15.99
N VAL A 243 18.68 -4.76 16.78
CA VAL A 243 20.00 -4.90 17.41
C VAL A 243 20.00 -6.02 18.45
N ARG A 244 18.95 -6.11 19.28
CA ARG A 244 18.85 -7.12 20.34
C ARG A 244 18.63 -8.54 19.80
N ASP A 245 17.71 -8.69 18.86
CA ASP A 245 17.16 -10.00 18.49
C ASP A 245 17.63 -10.49 17.12
N PHE A 246 18.04 -9.57 16.23
CA PHE A 246 18.31 -9.87 14.82
C PHE A 246 19.69 -9.41 14.35
N GLY A 247 20.65 -9.25 15.26
CA GLY A 247 22.04 -8.89 14.94
C GLY A 247 22.19 -7.55 14.23
N GLY A 248 21.24 -6.63 14.42
CA GLY A 248 21.28 -5.28 13.87
C GLY A 248 20.97 -5.19 12.38
N SER A 249 20.18 -6.10 11.80
CA SER A 249 19.82 -6.06 10.38
C SER A 249 18.45 -6.70 10.11
N PHE A 250 17.56 -5.99 9.42
CA PHE A 250 16.24 -6.51 9.03
C PHE A 250 16.35 -7.67 8.04
N LYS A 251 17.40 -7.71 7.22
CA LYS A 251 17.70 -8.88 6.37
C LYS A 251 17.71 -10.21 7.15
N ASN A 252 18.13 -10.21 8.41
CA ASN A 252 18.12 -11.44 9.21
C ASN A 252 16.67 -11.90 9.51
N VAL A 253 15.74 -10.98 9.70
CA VAL A 253 14.30 -11.27 9.78
C VAL A 253 13.80 -11.90 8.48
N VAL A 254 14.15 -11.30 7.33
CA VAL A 254 13.77 -11.83 6.01
C VAL A 254 14.35 -13.23 5.78
N ARG A 255 15.59 -13.50 6.17
CA ARG A 255 16.19 -14.85 6.05
C ARG A 255 15.45 -15.88 6.89
N MET A 256 15.00 -15.51 8.09
CA MET A 256 14.26 -16.42 8.99
C MET A 256 12.88 -16.79 8.45
N CYS A 257 12.31 -16.03 7.50
CA CYS A 257 11.03 -16.38 6.89
C CYS A 257 11.11 -17.56 5.91
N GLU A 258 12.31 -18.01 5.53
CA GLU A 258 12.53 -19.20 4.68
C GLU A 258 11.72 -19.17 3.37
N GLY A 259 11.52 -17.98 2.80
CA GLY A 259 10.75 -17.79 1.57
C GLY A 259 9.22 -17.85 1.76
N SER A 260 8.70 -17.70 2.98
CA SER A 260 7.26 -17.55 3.22
C SER A 260 6.89 -16.10 3.54
N ALA A 261 5.99 -15.55 2.71
CA ALA A 261 5.33 -14.28 2.93
C ALA A 261 4.53 -14.27 4.24
N PHE A 262 3.81 -15.36 4.56
CA PHE A 262 3.05 -15.47 5.80
C PHE A 262 3.95 -15.52 7.04
N LYS A 263 5.03 -16.30 6.99
CA LYS A 263 6.01 -16.32 8.08
C LYS A 263 6.63 -14.94 8.28
N LEU A 264 6.88 -14.19 7.21
CA LEU A 264 7.36 -12.80 7.33
C LEU A 264 6.31 -11.88 7.95
N LEU A 265 5.02 -11.99 7.57
CA LEU A 265 3.93 -11.25 8.20
C LEU A 265 3.82 -11.53 9.71
N ASP A 266 3.91 -12.81 10.10
CA ASP A 266 3.86 -13.23 11.51
C ASP A 266 5.04 -12.66 12.30
N MET A 267 6.26 -12.79 11.77
CA MET A 267 7.47 -12.22 12.37
C MET A 267 7.37 -10.70 12.52
N LEU A 268 6.82 -10.00 11.52
CA LEU A 268 6.58 -8.55 11.59
C LEU A 268 5.60 -8.21 12.73
N CYS A 269 4.50 -8.94 12.85
CA CYS A 269 3.50 -8.71 13.88
C CYS A 269 3.98 -9.05 15.29
N GLU A 270 4.82 -10.07 15.43
CA GLU A 270 5.38 -10.53 16.70
C GLU A 270 6.45 -9.57 17.23
N HIS A 271 7.42 -9.21 16.38
CA HIS A 271 8.60 -8.46 16.81
C HIS A 271 8.45 -6.94 16.66
N PHE A 272 7.56 -6.48 15.79
CA PHE A 272 7.36 -5.07 15.49
C PHE A 272 5.88 -4.70 15.62
N PRO A 273 5.37 -4.47 16.85
CA PRO A 273 3.94 -4.30 17.12
C PRO A 273 3.24 -3.22 16.29
N SER A 274 3.97 -2.23 15.76
CA SER A 274 3.43 -1.21 14.87
C SER A 274 2.91 -1.74 13.53
N PHE A 275 3.33 -2.93 13.11
CA PHE A 275 2.81 -3.61 11.92
C PHE A 275 1.52 -4.40 12.19
N LYS A 276 1.20 -4.68 13.46
CA LYS A 276 0.02 -5.43 13.88
C LYS A 276 -1.24 -4.56 13.85
N ASP A 277 -1.73 -4.33 12.63
CA ASP A 277 -2.96 -3.60 12.35
C ASP A 277 -4.19 -4.54 12.46
N THR A 278 -4.80 -4.56 13.65
CA THR A 278 -5.97 -5.39 13.99
C THR A 278 -7.05 -4.58 14.68
N ALA A 279 -8.31 -4.96 14.50
CA ALA A 279 -9.46 -4.35 15.14
C ALA A 279 -10.50 -5.42 15.51
N ILE A 280 -11.45 -5.06 16.38
CA ILE A 280 -12.63 -5.91 16.64
C ILE A 280 -13.78 -5.36 15.81
N TYR A 281 -14.33 -6.18 14.93
CA TYR A 281 -15.51 -5.88 14.13
C TYR A 281 -16.57 -6.97 14.34
N GLU A 282 -17.75 -6.58 14.80
CA GLU A 282 -18.85 -7.52 15.13
C GLU A 282 -18.42 -8.72 15.98
N SER A 283 -17.66 -8.46 17.06
CA SER A 283 -17.11 -9.48 17.98
C SER A 283 -16.10 -10.47 17.36
N GLN A 284 -15.60 -10.17 16.17
CA GLN A 284 -14.52 -10.91 15.52
C GLN A 284 -13.27 -10.03 15.47
N GLN A 285 -12.12 -10.59 15.88
CA GLN A 285 -10.84 -9.93 15.67
C GLN A 285 -10.44 -10.06 14.19
N VAL A 286 -10.37 -8.93 13.51
CA VAL A 286 -10.00 -8.80 12.10
C VAL A 286 -8.64 -8.13 11.98
N SER A 287 -7.94 -8.38 10.87
CA SER A 287 -6.65 -7.79 10.57
C SER A 287 -6.64 -7.18 9.18
N PHE A 288 -5.93 -6.05 9.04
CA PHE A 288 -5.63 -5.45 7.75
C PHE A 288 -4.15 -5.61 7.41
N LEU A 289 -3.29 -5.56 8.44
CA LEU A 289 -1.83 -5.69 8.34
C LEU A 289 -1.22 -4.85 7.21
N LYS A 290 -1.79 -3.67 6.94
CA LYS A 290 -1.54 -2.92 5.69
C LYS A 290 -0.06 -2.74 5.39
N ARG A 291 0.70 -2.17 6.34
CA ARG A 291 2.13 -1.90 6.16
C ARG A 291 2.97 -3.16 6.11
N ALA A 292 2.53 -4.23 6.78
CA ALA A 292 3.24 -5.50 6.74
C ALA A 292 3.08 -6.14 5.35
N GLN A 293 1.86 -6.09 4.78
CA GLN A 293 1.59 -6.54 3.42
C GLN A 293 2.35 -5.71 2.38
N ILE A 294 2.42 -4.38 2.54
CA ILE A 294 3.22 -3.50 1.67
C ILE A 294 4.69 -3.92 1.71
N LEU A 295 5.26 -4.11 2.90
CA LEU A 295 6.66 -4.50 3.06
C LEU A 295 7.00 -5.81 2.35
N VAL A 296 6.16 -6.84 2.51
CA VAL A 296 6.34 -8.12 1.79
C VAL A 296 6.26 -7.90 0.28
N GLY A 297 5.30 -7.09 -0.17
CA GLY A 297 5.13 -6.72 -1.58
C GLY A 297 6.34 -5.97 -2.15
N ASP A 298 6.86 -4.97 -1.43
CA ASP A 298 8.01 -4.17 -1.85
C ASP A 298 9.29 -5.01 -1.92
N LEU A 299 9.49 -5.98 -1.01
CA LEU A 299 10.56 -6.97 -1.12
C LEU A 299 10.40 -7.84 -2.37
N TRP A 300 9.20 -8.36 -2.62
CA TRP A 300 8.94 -9.18 -3.80
C TRP A 300 9.18 -8.40 -5.10
N LEU A 301 8.70 -7.15 -5.18
CA LEU A 301 8.88 -6.26 -6.32
C LEU A 301 10.34 -5.88 -6.53
N CYS A 302 11.05 -5.48 -5.46
CA CYS A 302 12.44 -5.06 -5.54
C CYS A 302 13.35 -6.17 -6.07
N PHE A 303 13.13 -7.40 -5.61
CA PHE A 303 13.91 -8.57 -6.01
C PHE A 303 13.29 -9.34 -7.19
N ASN A 304 12.22 -8.83 -7.80
CA ASN A 304 11.50 -9.44 -8.92
C ASN A 304 11.15 -10.93 -8.68
N GLY A 305 10.71 -11.25 -7.46
CA GLY A 305 10.40 -12.62 -7.04
C GLY A 305 11.59 -13.58 -6.97
N GLN A 306 12.82 -13.07 -6.89
CA GLN A 306 14.05 -13.86 -6.81
C GLN A 306 14.76 -13.69 -5.46
N SER A 307 15.73 -14.57 -5.17
CA SER A 307 16.57 -14.48 -3.96
C SER A 307 15.72 -14.33 -2.68
N VAL A 308 15.99 -13.32 -1.85
CA VAL A 308 15.24 -13.03 -0.61
C VAL A 308 13.80 -12.58 -0.84
N GLY A 309 13.43 -12.17 -2.05
CA GLY A 309 12.05 -11.85 -2.43
C GLY A 309 11.30 -13.01 -3.08
N ALA A 310 11.90 -14.20 -3.19
CA ALA A 310 11.26 -15.40 -3.75
C ALA A 310 10.31 -16.05 -2.73
N PHE A 311 9.16 -15.42 -2.50
CA PHE A 311 8.14 -15.96 -1.61
C PHE A 311 7.26 -17.00 -2.33
N TYR A 312 7.18 -18.22 -1.80
CA TYR A 312 6.43 -19.32 -2.44
C TYR A 312 4.90 -19.21 -2.29
N ASP A 313 4.44 -18.39 -1.34
CA ASP A 313 3.05 -18.13 -0.99
C ASP A 313 2.71 -16.64 -1.15
N ILE A 314 3.44 -15.93 -2.02
CA ILE A 314 3.18 -14.51 -2.32
C ILE A 314 1.75 -14.30 -2.82
N ASP A 315 1.18 -15.27 -3.51
CA ASP A 315 -0.17 -15.23 -4.05
C ASP A 315 -1.26 -15.16 -2.98
N LYS A 316 -0.91 -15.52 -1.73
CA LYS A 316 -1.83 -15.54 -0.60
C LYS A 316 -1.90 -14.20 0.16
N ILE A 317 -1.00 -13.25 -0.09
CA ILE A 317 -1.13 -11.89 0.50
C ILE A 317 -2.15 -11.08 -0.32
N THR A 318 -2.85 -10.16 0.33
CA THR A 318 -3.99 -9.47 -0.29
C THR A 318 -3.66 -8.07 -0.79
N ALA A 319 -4.63 -7.48 -1.49
CA ALA A 319 -4.77 -6.03 -1.59
C ALA A 319 -4.63 -5.37 -0.20
N PHE A 320 -3.88 -4.28 -0.12
CA PHE A 320 -3.74 -3.53 1.13
C PHE A 320 -4.83 -2.46 1.25
N ALA A 321 -5.27 -2.20 2.48
CA ALA A 321 -6.31 -1.21 2.77
C ALA A 321 -5.78 0.22 2.58
N ASP A 322 -6.07 0.84 1.43
CA ASP A 322 -5.65 2.22 1.12
C ASP A 322 -6.82 3.20 1.03
N TYR A 323 -6.55 4.50 1.20
CA TYR A 323 -7.58 5.54 1.06
C TYR A 323 -7.83 5.96 -0.39
N ARG A 324 -6.93 5.65 -1.33
CA ARG A 324 -7.10 5.87 -2.77
C ARG A 324 -7.80 4.69 -3.46
N VAL A 325 -7.55 3.47 -3.03
CA VAL A 325 -8.14 2.26 -3.62
C VAL A 325 -9.67 2.35 -3.68
N PRO A 326 -10.40 2.71 -2.61
CA PRO A 326 -11.85 2.91 -2.66
C PRO A 326 -12.32 3.97 -3.66
N GLN A 327 -11.50 5.01 -3.94
CA GLN A 327 -11.83 6.04 -4.93
C GLN A 327 -11.77 5.47 -6.34
N VAL A 328 -10.72 4.68 -6.64
CA VAL A 328 -10.56 4.01 -7.93
C VAL A 328 -11.65 2.95 -8.13
N LEU A 329 -11.89 2.12 -7.12
CA LEU A 329 -12.94 1.10 -7.18
C LEU A 329 -14.32 1.72 -7.39
N TYR A 330 -14.62 2.84 -6.73
CA TYR A 330 -15.88 3.56 -6.94
C TYR A 330 -15.97 4.16 -8.34
N TYR A 331 -14.87 4.75 -8.86
CA TYR A 331 -14.82 5.31 -10.21
C TYR A 331 -15.06 4.26 -11.31
N HIS A 332 -14.58 3.03 -11.11
CA HIS A 332 -14.78 1.92 -12.03
C HIS A 332 -16.07 1.12 -11.77
N ASP A 333 -16.97 1.63 -10.93
CA ASP A 333 -18.22 0.98 -10.55
C ASP A 333 -18.04 -0.40 -9.89
N VAL A 334 -16.86 -0.70 -9.34
CA VAL A 334 -16.58 -1.96 -8.61
C VAL A 334 -17.24 -1.96 -7.24
N VAL A 335 -17.27 -0.79 -6.58
CA VAL A 335 -18.00 -0.59 -5.32
C VAL A 335 -19.04 0.51 -5.50
N SER A 336 -20.17 0.33 -4.82
CA SER A 336 -21.19 1.37 -4.67
C SER A 336 -21.43 1.65 -3.19
N TYR A 337 -21.95 2.84 -2.90
CA TYR A 337 -22.19 3.31 -1.54
C TYR A 337 -23.67 3.57 -1.35
N SER A 338 -24.18 3.25 -0.16
CA SER A 338 -25.55 3.64 0.23
C SER A 338 -25.70 5.17 0.23
N ASP A 339 -26.92 5.68 -0.01
CA ASP A 339 -27.21 7.13 0.00
C ASP A 339 -26.73 7.81 1.29
N LYS A 340 -26.93 7.17 2.43
CA LYS A 340 -26.47 7.65 3.74
C LYS A 340 -24.95 7.88 3.77
N LEU A 341 -24.17 6.95 3.23
CA LEU A 341 -22.71 7.08 3.17
C LEU A 341 -22.31 8.17 2.16
N LEU A 342 -22.96 8.22 0.99
CA LEU A 342 -22.72 9.27 0.00
C LEU A 342 -22.97 10.67 0.57
N ASP A 343 -24.02 10.85 1.37
CA ASP A 343 -24.32 12.13 2.00
C ASP A 343 -23.25 12.55 3.03
N VAL A 344 -22.65 11.60 3.74
CA VAL A 344 -21.50 11.88 4.63
C VAL A 344 -20.30 12.29 3.79
N LEU A 345 -19.96 11.53 2.75
CA LEU A 345 -18.80 11.80 1.91
C LEU A 345 -18.90 13.16 1.19
N ARG A 346 -20.09 13.53 0.70
CA ARG A 346 -20.33 14.84 0.06
C ARG A 346 -20.12 16.01 1.02
N LYS A 347 -20.49 15.86 2.30
CA LYS A 347 -20.31 16.91 3.31
C LYS A 347 -18.84 17.15 3.66
N VAL A 348 -18.01 16.11 3.60
CA VAL A 348 -16.56 16.20 3.84
C VAL A 348 -15.81 16.83 2.66
N ILE A 349 -16.36 16.77 1.44
CA ILE A 349 -15.74 17.36 0.23
C ILE A 349 -16.11 18.84 0.05
N ILE A 350 -17.20 19.31 0.67
CA ILE A 350 -17.74 20.68 0.51
C ILE A 350 -17.50 21.57 1.75
N GLY A 351 -17.13 20.99 2.89
CA GLY A 351 -16.71 21.73 4.09
C GLY A 351 -15.22 22.01 4.05
#